data_AF-A0A497G7B6-F1
#
_entry.id   AF-A0A497G7B6-F1
#
_cell.length_a   1.000
_cell.length_b   1.000
_cell.length_c   1.000
_cell.angle_alpha   90.00
_cell.angle_beta   90.00
_cell.angle_gamma   90.00
#
_symmetry.space_group_name_H-M   'P 1'
#
loop_
_entity.id
_entity.type
_entity.pdbx_description
1 polymer ?
#
loop_
_entity_poly.entity_id
_entity_poly.type
_entity_poly.pdbx_seq_one_letter_code
_entity_poly.pdbx_strand_id
1 'polypeptide(L)'
;MSIDLEGTLREMQYSDRILFDSVNGVAGTIWPVGSANHPSSVITDTITLCARYNLTKIEVRGALTLAADMAAYQLIPVGDTTITPAANNCNVSVSEGALTVAGVTGGITNIYSDKMVPVTLPVSCNAGTINVYGDCHLTDNTAAGCTVNDYSTPNNILEVNTTVAGLNLYSGTGTSTEVGEDVYTITVTERSKIGFLAISMLNCNDGFAGPEITVRMYTLVNSVEEKFYEQIFTKGQTPGGGEFGGDPDLIVLVDSELRFNNYIRIEARSNYFLDTAVSIPIIVM
;
A
#
# COMPACT_ATOMS: atom_id res chain seq x y z
N MET A 1 -40.79 20.39 -27.64
CA MET A 1 -39.84 19.86 -26.65
C MET A 1 -39.13 21.06 -26.05
N SER A 2 -39.63 21.55 -24.91
CA SER A 2 -39.01 22.67 -24.19
C SER A 2 -37.80 22.11 -23.46
N ILE A 3 -36.60 22.54 -23.83
CA ILE A 3 -35.40 22.26 -23.02
C ILE A 3 -35.53 23.17 -21.81
N ASP A 4 -35.86 22.59 -20.66
CA ASP A 4 -35.77 23.30 -19.39
C ASP A 4 -34.28 23.51 -19.09
N LEU A 5 -33.78 24.69 -19.49
CA LEU A 5 -32.38 25.06 -19.36
C LEU A 5 -31.88 24.94 -17.92
N GLU A 6 -32.76 25.14 -16.92
CA GLU A 6 -32.41 24.96 -15.51
C GLU A 6 -32.24 23.48 -15.14
N GLY A 7 -33.07 22.60 -15.70
CA GLY A 7 -32.91 21.15 -15.54
C GLY A 7 -31.58 20.66 -16.10
N THR A 8 -31.23 21.09 -17.32
CA THR A 8 -29.98 20.67 -17.99
C THR A 8 -28.73 21.21 -17.28
N LEU A 9 -28.78 22.44 -16.76
CA LEU A 9 -27.65 23.02 -16.01
C LEU A 9 -27.42 22.33 -14.66
N ARG A 10 -28.48 21.89 -13.98
CA ARG A 10 -28.37 21.15 -12.70
C ARG A 10 -27.77 19.76 -12.91
N GLU A 11 -28.14 19.06 -13.98
CA GLU A 11 -27.54 17.77 -14.34
C GLU A 11 -26.04 17.91 -14.67
N MET A 12 -25.64 19.00 -15.34
CA MET A 12 -24.23 19.24 -15.66
C MET A 12 -23.33 19.45 -14.44
N GLN A 13 -23.87 19.93 -13.30
CA GLN A 13 -23.04 20.35 -12.17
C GLN A 13 -22.79 19.28 -11.10
N TYR A 14 -23.58 18.22 -11.06
CA TYR A 14 -23.26 17.03 -10.26
C TYR A 14 -22.32 16.06 -11.00
N SER A 15 -22.00 16.32 -12.27
CA SER A 15 -21.16 15.46 -13.10
C SER A 15 -21.69 14.02 -13.12
N ASP A 16 -21.07 13.09 -12.37
CA ASP A 16 -21.54 11.71 -12.19
C ASP A 16 -21.68 11.27 -10.72
N ARG A 17 -21.62 12.20 -9.76
CA ARG A 17 -21.60 11.89 -8.31
C ARG A 17 -22.15 13.01 -7.44
N ILE A 18 -22.58 12.66 -6.23
CA ILE A 18 -22.87 13.64 -5.17
C ILE A 18 -21.67 13.72 -4.23
N LEU A 19 -21.30 14.93 -3.80
CA LEU A 19 -20.22 15.14 -2.84
C LEU A 19 -20.75 15.18 -1.41
N PHE A 20 -20.13 14.39 -0.54
CA PHE A 20 -20.29 14.43 0.90
C PHE A 20 -19.01 14.94 1.56
N ASP A 21 -19.14 15.92 2.46
CA ASP A 21 -18.07 16.44 3.29
C ASP A 21 -18.60 16.67 4.71
N SER A 22 -18.12 15.87 5.64
CA SER A 22 -18.53 15.91 7.05
C SER A 22 -18.10 17.17 7.80
N VAL A 23 -17.09 17.90 7.29
CA VAL A 23 -16.48 19.05 7.95
C VAL A 23 -16.96 20.36 7.34
N ASN A 24 -16.90 20.47 6.00
CA ASN A 24 -17.19 21.71 5.29
C ASN A 24 -18.54 21.69 4.55
N GLY A 25 -19.29 20.59 4.62
CA GLY A 25 -20.56 20.44 3.93
C GLY A 25 -21.73 21.17 4.60
N VAL A 26 -22.80 21.37 3.83
CA VAL A 26 -24.05 22.00 4.28
C VAL A 26 -25.20 21.00 4.17
N ALA A 27 -26.09 20.99 5.16
CA ALA A 27 -27.29 20.15 5.12
C ALA A 27 -28.31 20.68 4.10
N GLY A 28 -29.13 19.79 3.55
CA GLY A 28 -30.23 20.08 2.65
C GLY A 28 -30.21 19.26 1.36
N THR A 29 -31.36 19.23 0.69
CA THR A 29 -31.53 18.52 -0.58
C THR A 29 -31.83 19.46 -1.74
N ILE A 30 -31.71 20.78 -1.53
CA ILE A 30 -31.98 21.78 -2.56
C ILE A 30 -30.65 22.21 -3.18
N TRP A 31 -30.64 22.35 -4.51
CA TRP A 31 -29.51 22.92 -5.24
C TRP A 31 -29.05 24.24 -4.58
N PRO A 32 -27.73 24.45 -4.33
CA PRO A 32 -26.58 23.71 -4.86
C PRO A 32 -26.02 22.57 -3.99
N VAL A 33 -26.72 22.13 -2.93
CA VAL A 33 -26.18 21.13 -1.99
C VAL A 33 -25.86 19.80 -2.70
N GLY A 34 -24.73 19.19 -2.34
CA GLY A 34 -24.15 17.99 -2.93
C GLY A 34 -23.22 18.24 -4.13
N SER A 35 -23.03 19.49 -4.54
CA SER A 35 -22.13 19.87 -5.64
C SER A 35 -20.70 20.09 -5.16
N ALA A 36 -19.75 20.22 -6.10
CA ALA A 36 -18.33 20.43 -5.79
C ALA A 36 -18.05 21.62 -4.84
N ASN A 37 -18.80 22.71 -5.00
CA ASN A 37 -18.64 23.93 -4.21
C ASN A 37 -19.54 23.98 -2.96
N HIS A 38 -20.50 23.06 -2.85
CA HIS A 38 -21.45 22.98 -1.73
C HIS A 38 -21.72 21.51 -1.40
N PRO A 39 -20.72 20.76 -0.91
CA PRO A 39 -20.91 19.36 -0.57
C PRO A 39 -21.97 19.22 0.53
N SER A 40 -22.65 18.07 0.57
CA SER A 40 -23.59 17.78 1.64
C SER A 40 -22.85 17.32 2.89
N SER A 41 -23.25 17.76 4.08
CA SER A 41 -22.74 17.22 5.36
C SER A 41 -23.63 16.14 5.98
N VAL A 42 -24.72 15.76 5.31
CA VAL A 42 -25.71 14.80 5.84
C VAL A 42 -25.91 13.67 4.84
N ILE A 43 -25.56 12.45 5.22
CA ILE A 43 -25.63 11.29 4.32
C ILE A 43 -27.06 11.02 3.81
N THR A 44 -28.09 11.24 4.63
CA THR A 44 -29.51 11.12 4.22
C THR A 44 -29.87 12.08 3.08
N ASP A 45 -29.30 13.29 3.11
CA ASP A 45 -29.51 14.28 2.06
C ASP A 45 -28.78 13.87 0.77
N THR A 46 -27.53 13.40 0.91
CA THR A 46 -26.75 12.80 -0.20
C THR A 46 -27.51 11.67 -0.88
N ILE A 47 -28.09 10.73 -0.12
CA ILE A 47 -28.91 9.62 -0.63
C ILE A 47 -30.12 10.15 -1.39
N THR A 48 -30.82 11.15 -0.83
CA THR A 48 -31.99 11.77 -1.46
C THR A 48 -31.63 12.45 -2.78
N LEU A 49 -30.49 13.14 -2.83
CA LEU A 49 -29.95 13.77 -4.03
C LEU A 49 -29.56 12.71 -5.09
N CYS A 50 -28.85 11.66 -4.68
CA CYS A 50 -28.53 10.53 -5.56
C CYS A 50 -29.79 9.92 -6.18
N ALA A 51 -30.82 9.64 -5.40
CA ALA A 51 -32.09 9.12 -5.90
C ALA A 51 -32.81 10.09 -6.83
N ARG A 52 -32.82 11.39 -6.50
CA ARG A 52 -33.46 12.44 -7.32
C ARG A 52 -32.83 12.57 -8.70
N TYR A 53 -31.50 12.46 -8.77
CA TYR A 53 -30.74 12.65 -10.00
C TYR A 53 -30.29 11.33 -10.64
N ASN A 54 -30.77 10.19 -10.14
CA ASN A 54 -30.43 8.86 -10.63
C ASN A 54 -28.91 8.60 -10.68
N LEU A 55 -28.19 9.03 -9.64
CA LEU A 55 -26.76 8.83 -9.47
C LEU A 55 -26.49 7.74 -8.44
N THR A 56 -25.40 6.98 -8.63
CA THR A 56 -24.99 5.89 -7.74
C THR A 56 -23.63 6.10 -7.10
N LYS A 57 -22.92 7.18 -7.43
CA LYS A 57 -21.60 7.49 -6.87
C LYS A 57 -21.68 8.60 -5.84
N ILE A 58 -20.94 8.43 -4.75
CA ILE A 58 -20.80 9.43 -3.69
C ILE A 58 -19.32 9.66 -3.46
N GLU A 59 -18.84 10.87 -3.72
CA GLU A 59 -17.49 11.27 -3.30
C GLU A 59 -17.51 11.60 -1.81
N VAL A 60 -16.61 11.01 -1.04
CA VAL A 60 -16.57 11.13 0.43
C VAL A 60 -15.30 11.87 0.83
N ARG A 61 -15.48 13.00 1.52
CA ARG A 61 -14.39 13.77 2.12
C ARG A 61 -14.50 13.72 3.65
N GLY A 62 -13.45 13.23 4.30
CA GLY A 62 -13.38 13.12 5.76
C GLY A 62 -14.07 11.87 6.33
N ALA A 63 -14.72 11.99 7.48
CA ALA A 63 -15.31 10.83 8.15
C ALA A 63 -16.77 10.61 7.75
N LEU A 64 -17.14 9.37 7.41
CA LEU A 64 -18.52 8.97 7.10
C LEU A 64 -18.94 7.77 7.94
N THR A 65 -20.02 7.91 8.71
CA THR A 65 -20.69 6.78 9.38
C THR A 65 -21.97 6.43 8.64
N LEU A 66 -22.16 5.16 8.30
CA LEU A 66 -23.34 4.72 7.58
C LEU A 66 -24.51 4.52 8.55
N ALA A 67 -25.61 5.22 8.28
CA ALA A 67 -26.86 5.08 9.03
C ALA A 67 -27.81 4.01 8.44
N ALA A 68 -27.50 3.49 7.25
CA ALA A 68 -28.29 2.50 6.52
C ALA A 68 -27.42 1.73 5.51
N ASP A 69 -27.98 0.67 4.92
CA ASP A 69 -27.38 -0.10 3.83
C ASP A 69 -27.10 0.80 2.60
N MET A 70 -25.86 0.77 2.11
CA MET A 70 -25.36 1.54 0.98
C MET A 70 -24.82 0.65 -0.16
N ALA A 71 -25.24 -0.62 -0.25
CA ALA A 71 -24.82 -1.53 -1.31
C ALA A 71 -25.22 -1.06 -2.73
N ALA A 72 -26.22 -0.18 -2.84
CA ALA A 72 -26.63 0.43 -4.11
C ALA A 72 -25.71 1.55 -4.58
N TYR A 73 -24.78 2.01 -3.72
CA TYR A 73 -23.90 3.13 -3.99
C TYR A 73 -22.42 2.71 -4.04
N GLN A 74 -21.63 3.48 -4.78
CA GLN A 74 -20.18 3.42 -4.80
C GLN A 74 -19.63 4.63 -4.05
N LEU A 75 -19.01 4.38 -2.89
CA LEU A 75 -18.35 5.41 -2.08
C LEU A 75 -16.92 5.63 -2.60
N ILE A 76 -16.57 6.87 -2.90
CA ILE A 76 -15.29 7.25 -3.49
C ILE A 76 -14.58 8.18 -2.51
N PRO A 77 -13.81 7.63 -1.55
CA PRO A 77 -12.99 8.43 -0.63
C PRO A 77 -12.00 9.30 -1.41
N VAL A 78 -11.79 10.53 -0.94
CA VAL A 78 -10.82 11.50 -1.47
C VAL A 78 -9.96 12.02 -0.33
N GLY A 79 -8.64 11.86 -0.47
CA GLY A 79 -7.69 12.10 0.61
C GLY A 79 -7.87 11.11 1.77
N ASP A 80 -7.32 11.46 2.94
CA ASP A 80 -7.39 10.60 4.11
C ASP A 80 -8.82 10.53 4.65
N THR A 81 -9.45 9.37 4.48
CA THR A 81 -10.89 9.18 4.69
C THR A 81 -11.14 8.01 5.63
N THR A 82 -12.12 8.18 6.53
CA THR A 82 -12.59 7.08 7.40
C THR A 82 -14.04 6.76 7.07
N ILE A 83 -14.31 5.50 6.75
CA ILE A 83 -15.68 4.99 6.55
C ILE A 83 -16.00 4.03 7.69
N THR A 84 -17.15 4.22 8.34
CA THR A 84 -17.67 3.36 9.41
C THR A 84 -18.97 2.69 8.98
N PRO A 85 -18.93 1.47 8.41
CA PRO A 85 -20.12 0.77 7.91
C PRO A 85 -21.09 0.28 8.99
N ALA A 86 -20.62 0.01 10.21
CA ALA A 86 -21.39 -0.68 11.24
C ALA A 86 -21.91 -2.05 10.74
N ALA A 87 -23.21 -2.30 10.79
CA ALA A 87 -23.84 -3.54 10.33
C ALA A 87 -24.36 -3.45 8.87
N ASN A 88 -24.00 -2.40 8.15
CA ASN A 88 -24.52 -2.10 6.82
C ASN A 88 -23.61 -2.63 5.72
N ASN A 89 -24.19 -2.93 4.55
CA ASN A 89 -23.40 -3.26 3.36
C ASN A 89 -22.92 -1.98 2.66
N CYS A 90 -21.71 -1.97 2.13
CA CYS A 90 -21.22 -0.86 1.31
C CYS A 90 -20.14 -1.30 0.30
N ASN A 91 -19.99 -0.48 -0.74
CA ASN A 91 -18.91 -0.61 -1.73
C ASN A 91 -18.06 0.65 -1.71
N VAL A 92 -16.75 0.49 -1.57
CA VAL A 92 -15.77 1.57 -1.51
C VAL A 92 -14.80 1.42 -2.69
N SER A 93 -14.53 2.50 -3.41
CA SER A 93 -13.56 2.54 -4.51
C SER A 93 -12.53 3.62 -4.25
N VAL A 94 -11.32 3.20 -3.89
CA VAL A 94 -10.24 4.09 -3.45
C VAL A 94 -9.10 4.11 -4.46
N SER A 95 -8.73 5.31 -4.89
CA SER A 95 -7.69 5.54 -5.92
C SER A 95 -6.63 6.57 -5.49
N GLU A 96 -6.77 7.13 -4.29
CA GLU A 96 -5.87 8.11 -3.68
C GLU A 96 -6.13 8.24 -2.17
N GLY A 97 -5.18 8.87 -1.44
CA GLY A 97 -5.25 9.06 0.01
C GLY A 97 -5.08 7.76 0.79
N ALA A 98 -5.17 7.81 2.12
CA ALA A 98 -5.31 6.63 2.96
C ALA A 98 -6.79 6.35 3.27
N LEU A 99 -7.21 5.08 3.19
CA LEU A 99 -8.54 4.64 3.62
C LEU A 99 -8.46 3.92 4.96
N THR A 100 -9.29 4.34 5.92
CA THR A 100 -9.60 3.55 7.11
C THR A 100 -11.04 3.05 7.04
N VAL A 101 -11.24 1.73 7.08
CA VAL A 101 -12.58 1.14 7.26
C VAL A 101 -12.69 0.64 8.69
N ALA A 102 -13.46 1.34 9.50
CA ALA A 102 -13.58 1.11 10.94
C ALA A 102 -14.96 0.59 11.34
N GLY A 103 -15.04 -0.01 12.53
CA GLY A 103 -16.32 -0.27 13.19
C GLY A 103 -17.27 -1.20 12.43
N VAL A 104 -16.74 -2.15 11.65
CA VAL A 104 -17.58 -3.17 11.00
C VAL A 104 -18.09 -4.14 12.07
N THR A 105 -19.40 -4.13 12.29
CA THR A 105 -20.10 -4.95 13.30
C THR A 105 -21.09 -5.94 12.66
N GLY A 106 -21.12 -6.01 11.32
CA GLY A 106 -21.98 -6.89 10.52
C GLY A 106 -21.91 -6.52 9.04
N GLY A 107 -22.78 -7.11 8.22
CA GLY A 107 -22.87 -6.81 6.79
C GLY A 107 -21.63 -7.21 5.98
N ILE A 108 -21.56 -6.70 4.75
CA ILE A 108 -20.49 -6.93 3.79
C ILE A 108 -19.94 -5.58 3.31
N THR A 109 -18.66 -5.34 3.52
CA THR A 109 -17.94 -4.18 2.97
C THR A 109 -17.00 -4.65 1.86
N ASN A 110 -17.22 -4.16 0.64
CA ASN A 110 -16.32 -4.41 -0.48
C ASN A 110 -15.42 -3.19 -0.71
N ILE A 111 -14.10 -3.39 -0.75
CA ILE A 111 -13.10 -2.37 -1.01
C ILE A 111 -12.45 -2.70 -2.34
N TYR A 112 -12.48 -1.75 -3.27
CA TYR A 112 -11.84 -1.85 -4.58
C TYR A 112 -10.77 -0.79 -4.67
N SER A 113 -9.55 -1.17 -5.03
CA SER A 113 -8.47 -0.22 -5.29
C SER A 113 -7.80 -0.48 -6.64
N ASP A 114 -7.50 0.59 -7.37
CA ASP A 114 -6.85 0.55 -8.68
C ASP A 114 -5.39 1.04 -8.63
N LYS A 115 -4.92 1.43 -7.45
CA LYS A 115 -3.56 1.92 -7.19
C LYS A 115 -3.15 1.55 -5.78
N MET A 116 -1.86 1.35 -5.54
CA MET A 116 -1.26 1.05 -4.23
C MET A 116 -1.58 2.08 -3.14
N VAL A 117 -2.80 2.03 -2.59
CA VAL A 117 -3.32 2.91 -1.54
C VAL A 117 -3.25 2.18 -0.20
N PRO A 118 -2.82 2.86 0.88
CA PRO A 118 -2.95 2.33 2.24
C PRO A 118 -4.42 2.12 2.62
N VAL A 119 -4.75 0.90 3.03
CA VAL A 119 -6.06 0.52 3.58
C VAL A 119 -5.83 -0.04 4.98
N THR A 120 -6.41 0.59 6.00
CA THR A 120 -6.31 0.12 7.39
C THR A 120 -7.65 -0.40 7.90
N LEU A 121 -7.64 -1.60 8.46
CA LEU A 121 -8.77 -2.21 9.18
C LEU A 121 -8.41 -2.29 10.68
N PRO A 122 -8.92 -1.39 11.53
CA PRO A 122 -8.57 -1.38 12.96
C PRO A 122 -9.34 -2.43 13.77
N VAL A 123 -8.93 -2.60 15.03
CA VAL A 123 -9.56 -3.52 16.02
C VAL A 123 -11.04 -3.27 16.29
N SER A 124 -11.58 -2.12 15.84
CA SER A 124 -13.02 -1.83 15.97
C SER A 124 -13.87 -2.63 14.99
N CYS A 125 -13.29 -3.24 13.96
CA CYS A 125 -13.94 -4.21 13.10
C CYS A 125 -13.97 -5.57 13.81
N ASN A 126 -15.14 -6.00 14.29
CA ASN A 126 -15.29 -7.14 15.19
C ASN A 126 -16.36 -8.16 14.75
N ALA A 127 -17.06 -7.90 13.64
CA ALA A 127 -17.99 -8.83 13.01
C ALA A 127 -18.14 -8.50 11.51
N GLY A 128 -18.95 -9.28 10.78
CA GLY A 128 -19.21 -9.08 9.35
C GLY A 128 -18.10 -9.57 8.44
N THR A 129 -18.20 -9.21 7.16
CA THR A 129 -17.24 -9.59 6.11
C THR A 129 -16.68 -8.36 5.43
N ILE A 130 -15.35 -8.30 5.29
CA ILE A 130 -14.64 -7.28 4.51
C ILE A 130 -13.94 -7.98 3.35
N ASN A 131 -14.29 -7.62 2.13
CA ASN A 131 -13.62 -8.12 0.93
C ASN A 131 -12.76 -7.01 0.36
N VAL A 132 -11.48 -7.28 0.14
CA VAL A 132 -10.52 -6.31 -0.42
C VAL A 132 -10.11 -6.78 -1.81
N TYR A 133 -10.15 -5.90 -2.80
CA TYR A 133 -9.88 -6.21 -4.20
C TYR A 133 -8.93 -5.19 -4.82
N GLY A 134 -8.15 -5.65 -5.80
CA GLY A 134 -7.29 -4.79 -6.62
C GLY A 134 -5.93 -4.50 -5.97
N ASP A 135 -5.34 -3.34 -6.23
CA ASP A 135 -3.97 -3.05 -5.77
C ASP A 135 -4.02 -2.17 -4.53
N CYS A 136 -3.79 -2.69 -3.34
CA CYS A 136 -3.71 -1.87 -2.12
C CYS A 136 -2.67 -2.40 -1.13
N HIS A 137 -2.24 -1.55 -0.20
CA HIS A 137 -1.47 -1.95 0.97
C HIS A 137 -2.42 -2.13 2.16
N LEU A 138 -2.78 -3.38 2.46
CA LEU A 138 -3.72 -3.71 3.53
C LEU A 138 -3.02 -3.91 4.88
N THR A 139 -3.40 -3.10 5.87
CA THR A 139 -3.04 -3.28 7.29
C THR A 139 -4.25 -3.82 8.04
N ASP A 140 -4.29 -5.13 8.28
CA ASP A 140 -5.37 -5.80 9.01
C ASP A 140 -5.05 -5.93 10.51
N ASN A 141 -5.77 -5.17 11.33
CA ASN A 141 -5.77 -5.27 12.79
C ASN A 141 -7.17 -5.64 13.32
N THR A 142 -8.00 -6.30 12.53
CA THR A 142 -9.38 -6.62 12.93
C THR A 142 -9.44 -7.51 14.17
N ALA A 143 -10.51 -7.37 14.97
CA ALA A 143 -10.74 -8.20 16.13
C ALA A 143 -11.39 -9.54 15.74
N ALA A 144 -11.28 -10.54 16.64
CA ALA A 144 -11.92 -11.83 16.46
C ALA A 144 -13.43 -11.68 16.19
N GLY A 145 -13.90 -12.27 15.09
CA GLY A 145 -15.29 -12.24 14.64
C GLY A 145 -15.50 -11.55 13.30
N CYS A 146 -14.58 -10.68 12.87
CA CYS A 146 -14.58 -10.13 11.51
C CYS A 146 -13.93 -11.13 10.54
N THR A 147 -14.52 -11.32 9.36
CA THR A 147 -13.91 -12.11 8.27
C THR A 147 -13.32 -11.16 7.25
N VAL A 148 -12.00 -11.20 7.07
CA VAL A 148 -11.31 -10.42 6.04
C VAL A 148 -10.90 -11.35 4.91
N ASN A 149 -11.46 -11.12 3.72
CA ASN A 149 -11.08 -11.81 2.49
C ASN A 149 -10.22 -10.85 1.65
N ASP A 150 -8.91 -11.07 1.69
CA ASP A 150 -7.98 -10.31 0.87
C ASP A 150 -7.82 -10.94 -0.52
N TYR A 151 -8.48 -10.33 -1.51
CA TYR A 151 -8.32 -10.59 -2.93
C TYR A 151 -7.51 -9.50 -3.63
N SER A 152 -6.82 -8.64 -2.86
CA SER A 152 -5.90 -7.70 -3.47
C SER A 152 -4.86 -8.49 -4.27
N THR A 153 -4.46 -7.97 -5.44
CA THR A 153 -3.37 -8.63 -6.16
C THR A 153 -2.17 -8.58 -5.21
N PRO A 154 -1.53 -9.71 -4.90
CA PRO A 154 -0.60 -9.77 -3.80
C PRO A 154 0.67 -8.99 -4.16
N ASN A 155 0.66 -7.66 -4.07
CA ASN A 155 1.80 -6.88 -3.62
C ASN A 155 1.82 -7.10 -2.11
N ASN A 156 2.14 -8.34 -1.71
CA ASN A 156 2.51 -8.67 -0.35
C ASN A 156 3.76 -7.84 -0.07
N ILE A 157 3.56 -6.61 0.38
CA ILE A 157 4.59 -5.79 1.00
C ILE A 157 4.92 -6.54 2.28
N LEU A 158 5.84 -7.50 2.17
CA LEU A 158 6.45 -8.10 3.33
C LEU A 158 7.40 -7.05 3.90
N GLU A 159 6.86 -6.07 4.64
CA GLU A 159 7.66 -5.05 5.31
C GLU A 159 8.44 -5.72 6.46
N VAL A 160 9.55 -6.39 6.13
CA VAL A 160 10.49 -6.92 7.12
C VAL A 160 11.35 -5.75 7.60
N ASN A 161 10.77 -4.87 8.40
CA ASN A 161 11.49 -3.77 9.02
C ASN A 161 12.30 -4.30 10.21
N THR A 162 13.31 -5.13 9.95
CA THR A 162 14.21 -5.64 10.99
C THR A 162 15.41 -4.71 11.08
N THR A 163 15.28 -3.62 11.86
CA THR A 163 16.45 -2.89 12.35
C THR A 163 17.12 -3.74 13.43
N VAL A 164 17.92 -4.74 13.03
CA VAL A 164 18.69 -5.54 14.01
C VAL A 164 20.07 -4.91 14.15
N ALA A 165 20.19 -3.97 15.08
CA ALA A 165 21.49 -3.46 15.49
C ALA A 165 22.28 -4.57 16.21
N GLY A 166 23.47 -4.90 15.72
CA GLY A 166 24.49 -5.62 16.50
C GLY A 166 24.43 -7.15 16.48
N LEU A 167 23.78 -7.78 15.51
CA LEU A 167 23.94 -9.22 15.26
C LEU A 167 24.56 -9.47 13.88
N ASN A 168 25.54 -10.38 13.82
CA ASN A 168 25.78 -11.15 12.60
C ASN A 168 24.46 -11.84 12.24
N LEU A 169 23.76 -11.32 11.23
CA LEU A 169 22.40 -11.72 10.84
C LEU A 169 22.40 -13.06 10.09
N TYR A 170 22.87 -14.13 10.73
CA TYR A 170 22.53 -15.49 10.37
C TYR A 170 21.11 -15.80 10.85
N SER A 171 20.07 -15.37 10.11
CA SER A 171 18.68 -15.75 10.41
C SER A 171 18.14 -16.88 9.54
N GLY A 172 18.96 -17.47 8.66
CA GLY A 172 18.64 -18.65 7.87
C GLY A 172 19.72 -19.73 7.94
N THR A 173 19.38 -20.97 7.55
CA THR A 173 20.33 -22.10 7.45
C THR A 173 21.29 -21.99 6.26
N GLY A 174 21.21 -20.90 5.48
CA GLY A 174 22.10 -20.66 4.34
C GLY A 174 23.50 -20.32 4.83
N THR A 175 24.46 -21.20 4.56
CA THR A 175 25.88 -20.87 4.63
C THR A 175 26.26 -20.19 3.32
N SER A 176 26.89 -19.01 3.36
CA SER A 176 27.55 -18.49 2.15
C SER A 176 28.54 -19.56 1.64
N THR A 177 28.63 -19.69 0.33
CA THR A 177 29.63 -20.56 -0.31
C THR A 177 31.03 -19.92 -0.30
N GLU A 178 31.16 -18.66 0.08
CA GLU A 178 32.42 -17.90 0.13
C GLU A 178 32.72 -17.43 1.57
N VAL A 179 34.01 -17.32 1.91
CA VAL A 179 34.45 -16.90 3.24
C VAL A 179 34.29 -15.38 3.39
N GLY A 180 33.56 -14.94 4.44
CA GLY A 180 33.48 -13.53 4.84
C GLY A 180 32.28 -12.75 4.28
N GLU A 181 31.21 -13.43 3.87
CA GLU A 181 30.00 -12.78 3.36
C GLU A 181 28.90 -12.71 4.40
N ASP A 182 28.18 -11.59 4.39
CA ASP A 182 26.94 -11.44 5.14
C ASP A 182 25.79 -11.99 4.30
N VAL A 183 24.98 -12.85 4.91
CA VAL A 183 23.89 -13.58 4.25
C VAL A 183 22.56 -13.14 4.82
N TYR A 184 21.65 -12.73 3.95
CA TYR A 184 20.25 -12.49 4.30
C TYR A 184 19.35 -13.43 3.51
N THR A 185 18.34 -14.01 4.16
CA THR A 185 17.36 -14.86 3.47
C THR A 185 15.95 -14.32 3.69
N ILE A 186 15.31 -13.87 2.62
CA ILE A 186 13.87 -13.59 2.58
C ILE A 186 13.19 -14.92 2.29
N THR A 187 12.44 -15.47 3.25
CA THR A 187 11.65 -16.71 3.05
C THR A 187 10.17 -16.39 2.95
N VAL A 188 9.47 -17.11 2.07
CA VAL A 188 8.03 -17.03 1.86
C VAL A 188 7.45 -18.44 1.77
N THR A 189 6.28 -18.66 2.39
CA THR A 189 5.59 -19.95 2.35
C THR A 189 4.82 -20.18 1.05
N GLU A 190 4.53 -19.09 0.33
CA GLU A 190 3.78 -19.09 -0.93
C GLU A 190 4.48 -18.20 -1.95
N ARG A 191 4.12 -18.37 -3.23
CA ARG A 191 4.64 -17.54 -4.32
C ARG A 191 4.41 -16.07 -4.01
N SER A 192 5.49 -15.29 -3.98
CA SER A 192 5.47 -13.89 -3.58
C SER A 192 6.12 -13.00 -4.64
N LYS A 193 5.93 -11.69 -4.50
CA LYS A 193 6.56 -10.68 -5.34
C LYS A 193 7.11 -9.55 -4.48
N ILE A 194 8.22 -8.98 -4.93
CA ILE A 194 8.89 -7.81 -4.34
C ILE A 194 8.80 -6.71 -5.40
N GLY A 195 8.20 -5.56 -5.07
CA GLY A 195 8.14 -4.40 -5.96
C GLY A 195 9.39 -3.53 -5.83
N PHE A 196 9.98 -3.52 -4.64
CA PHE A 196 11.19 -2.79 -4.33
C PHE A 196 12.06 -3.58 -3.34
N LEU A 197 13.37 -3.65 -3.58
CA LEU A 197 14.35 -4.20 -2.64
C LEU A 197 15.58 -3.30 -2.66
N ALA A 198 15.90 -2.76 -1.50
CA ALA A 198 17.17 -2.09 -1.28
C ALA A 198 17.90 -2.70 -0.07
N ILE A 199 19.22 -2.60 -0.11
CA ILE A 199 20.09 -2.94 1.01
C ILE A 199 20.91 -1.70 1.38
N SER A 200 21.28 -1.57 2.64
CA SER A 200 22.21 -0.55 3.10
C SER A 200 23.49 -1.21 3.60
N MET A 201 24.58 -0.47 3.62
CA MET A 201 25.77 -0.85 4.38
C MET A 201 26.11 0.25 5.37
N LEU A 202 25.50 0.17 6.56
CA LEU A 202 25.84 1.09 7.66
C LEU A 202 27.33 0.98 8.00
N ASN A 203 28.00 2.13 8.09
CA ASN A 203 29.42 2.26 8.44
C ASN A 203 30.43 1.78 7.38
N CYS A 204 30.05 1.69 6.10
CA CYS A 204 31.06 1.65 5.05
C CYS A 204 31.90 2.94 5.17
N ASN A 205 33.14 2.86 5.65
CA ASN A 205 33.90 4.02 6.14
C ASN A 205 33.84 5.20 5.14
N ASP A 206 33.29 6.33 5.57
CA ASP A 206 33.09 7.58 4.80
C ASP A 206 34.40 8.21 4.28
N GLY A 207 35.54 7.85 4.89
CA GLY A 207 36.86 8.40 4.55
C GLY A 207 37.58 7.78 3.35
N PHE A 208 37.10 6.70 2.74
CA PHE A 208 37.82 6.00 1.65
C PHE A 208 36.93 5.76 0.42
N ALA A 209 37.27 6.40 -0.70
CA ALA A 209 36.74 6.01 -2.01
C ALA A 209 37.38 4.67 -2.44
N GLY A 210 36.61 3.83 -3.13
CA GLY A 210 37.13 2.60 -3.74
C GLY A 210 36.74 1.24 -3.13
N PRO A 211 36.12 1.12 -1.94
CA PRO A 211 35.52 -0.15 -1.55
C PRO A 211 34.52 -0.64 -2.60
N GLU A 212 34.61 -1.91 -2.95
CA GLU A 212 33.69 -2.61 -3.83
C GLU A 212 32.77 -3.48 -2.99
N ILE A 213 31.48 -3.31 -3.20
CA ILE A 213 30.42 -4.09 -2.60
C ILE A 213 29.90 -5.04 -3.66
N THR A 214 30.13 -6.33 -3.48
CA THR A 214 29.54 -7.36 -4.33
C THR A 214 28.23 -7.78 -3.72
N VAL A 215 27.14 -7.68 -4.48
CA VAL A 215 25.84 -8.20 -4.09
C VAL A 215 25.44 -9.33 -5.03
N ARG A 216 25.02 -10.44 -4.46
CA ARG A 216 24.51 -11.60 -5.20
C ARG A 216 23.13 -11.98 -4.70
N MET A 217 22.25 -12.38 -5.61
CA MET A 217 20.96 -12.95 -5.23
C MET A 217 20.80 -14.35 -5.79
N TYR A 218 20.24 -15.23 -4.96
CA TYR A 218 20.01 -16.63 -5.24
C TYR A 218 18.55 -16.99 -5.02
N THR A 219 18.09 -17.98 -5.77
CA THR A 219 16.77 -18.59 -5.60
C THR A 219 16.85 -20.09 -5.81
N LEU A 220 15.79 -20.82 -5.47
CA LEU A 220 15.70 -22.25 -5.76
C LEU A 220 15.07 -22.51 -7.14
N VAL A 221 15.82 -23.18 -8.00
CA VAL A 221 15.34 -23.73 -9.26
C VAL A 221 15.42 -25.25 -9.16
N ASN A 222 14.28 -25.93 -9.14
CA ASN A 222 14.19 -27.39 -9.01
C ASN A 222 14.94 -27.96 -7.77
N SER A 223 14.84 -27.27 -6.63
CA SER A 223 15.55 -27.61 -5.38
C SER A 223 17.08 -27.45 -5.43
N VAL A 224 17.62 -26.85 -6.49
CA VAL A 224 19.02 -26.43 -6.58
C VAL A 224 19.06 -24.92 -6.45
N GLU A 225 19.98 -24.42 -5.63
CA GLU A 225 20.17 -22.99 -5.50
C GLU A 225 20.93 -22.45 -6.71
N GLU A 226 20.37 -21.43 -7.37
CA GLU A 226 20.94 -20.79 -8.54
C GLU A 226 21.08 -19.28 -8.31
N LYS A 227 22.26 -18.75 -8.65
CA LYS A 227 22.53 -17.31 -8.68
C LYS A 227 21.86 -16.70 -9.89
N PHE A 228 20.97 -15.73 -9.70
CA PHE A 228 20.28 -15.05 -10.79
C PHE A 228 20.65 -13.58 -10.93
N TYR A 229 21.37 -13.02 -9.96
CA TYR A 229 21.86 -11.65 -9.97
C TYR A 229 23.23 -11.55 -9.31
N GLU A 230 24.10 -10.74 -9.89
CA GLU A 230 25.39 -10.35 -9.34
C GLU A 230 25.74 -8.94 -9.84
N GLN A 231 26.03 -8.03 -8.93
CA GLN A 231 26.49 -6.69 -9.27
C GLN A 231 27.56 -6.23 -8.27
N ILE A 232 28.51 -5.46 -8.78
CA ILE A 232 29.55 -4.82 -7.98
C ILE A 232 29.25 -3.31 -7.94
N PHE A 233 29.20 -2.76 -6.74
CA PHE A 233 29.00 -1.34 -6.48
C PHE A 233 30.29 -0.76 -5.92
N THR A 234 30.82 0.28 -6.54
CA THR A 234 32.02 0.96 -6.04
C THR A 234 31.61 2.22 -5.28
N LYS A 235 31.98 2.31 -4.00
CA LYS A 235 31.72 3.51 -3.19
C LYS A 235 32.36 4.75 -3.86
N GLY A 236 31.58 5.82 -3.97
CA GLY A 236 32.00 7.09 -4.59
C GLY A 236 31.96 7.12 -6.13
N GLN A 237 31.53 6.06 -6.81
CA GLN A 237 31.28 6.08 -8.26
C GLN A 237 29.78 5.97 -8.52
N THR A 238 29.11 7.09 -8.78
CA THR A 238 27.74 7.07 -9.31
C THR A 238 27.78 6.68 -10.79
N PRO A 239 27.12 5.59 -11.23
CA PRO A 239 26.88 5.37 -12.65
C PRO A 239 25.92 6.47 -13.13
N GLY A 240 26.43 7.51 -13.79
CA GLY A 240 25.59 8.52 -14.46
C GLY A 240 25.50 9.91 -13.82
N GLY A 241 26.38 10.30 -12.89
CA GLY A 241 26.60 11.71 -12.54
C GLY A 241 25.41 12.53 -12.02
N GLY A 242 24.34 11.88 -11.52
CA GLY A 242 23.22 12.55 -10.85
C GLY A 242 23.51 12.84 -9.38
N GLU A 243 22.82 13.84 -8.82
CA GLU A 243 22.98 14.43 -7.47
C GLU A 243 22.79 13.46 -6.26
N PHE A 244 22.62 12.16 -6.48
CA PHE A 244 22.64 11.12 -5.43
C PHE A 244 24.06 10.62 -5.16
N GLY A 245 24.98 11.55 -4.92
CA GLY A 245 26.41 11.29 -4.78
C GLY A 245 26.76 10.41 -3.57
N GLY A 246 27.14 9.15 -3.85
CA GLY A 246 28.42 8.61 -3.39
C GLY A 246 28.49 7.82 -2.08
N ASP A 247 27.39 7.63 -1.34
CA ASP A 247 27.37 6.71 -0.19
C ASP A 247 26.56 5.44 -0.53
N PRO A 248 27.09 4.22 -0.29
CA PRO A 248 26.34 2.97 -0.43
C PRO A 248 25.34 2.75 0.72
N ASP A 249 24.86 3.84 1.32
CA ASP A 249 23.81 3.82 2.33
C ASP A 249 22.50 3.26 1.75
N LEU A 250 22.34 3.26 0.42
CA LEU A 250 21.23 2.59 -0.24
C LEU A 250 21.64 2.02 -1.61
N ILE A 251 21.66 0.70 -1.71
CA ILE A 251 21.84 -0.05 -2.95
C ILE A 251 20.50 -0.66 -3.33
N VAL A 252 19.90 -0.16 -4.41
CA VAL A 252 18.65 -0.70 -4.96
C VAL A 252 18.96 -1.93 -5.80
N LEU A 253 18.46 -3.09 -5.39
CA LEU A 253 18.61 -4.38 -6.08
C LEU A 253 17.43 -4.70 -6.98
N VAL A 254 16.24 -4.23 -6.58
CA VAL A 254 14.99 -4.43 -7.31
C VAL A 254 14.23 -3.10 -7.28
N ASP A 255 13.98 -2.55 -8.46
CA ASP A 255 13.17 -1.33 -8.70
C ASP A 255 11.91 -1.62 -9.53
N SER A 256 11.62 -2.92 -9.73
CA SER A 256 10.52 -3.45 -10.54
C SER A 256 10.07 -4.80 -9.98
N GLU A 257 9.04 -5.43 -10.57
CA GLU A 257 8.48 -6.66 -10.00
C GLU A 257 9.46 -7.86 -10.08
N LEU A 258 9.94 -8.34 -8.92
CA LEU A 258 10.66 -9.61 -8.78
C LEU A 258 9.74 -10.67 -8.17
N ARG A 259 9.41 -11.71 -8.94
CA ARG A 259 8.63 -12.86 -8.46
C ARG A 259 9.54 -14.00 -8.01
N PHE A 260 9.25 -14.59 -6.86
CA PHE A 260 10.03 -15.72 -6.33
C PHE A 260 9.15 -16.74 -5.61
N ASN A 261 9.66 -17.96 -5.52
CA ASN A 261 9.07 -19.06 -4.78
C ASN A 261 10.05 -19.49 -3.69
N ASN A 262 9.55 -19.78 -2.49
CA ASN A 262 10.30 -20.25 -1.32
C ASN A 262 11.22 -19.20 -0.69
N TYR A 263 12.32 -18.81 -1.34
CA TYR A 263 13.22 -17.80 -0.78
C TYR A 263 14.03 -17.04 -1.83
N ILE A 264 14.46 -15.85 -1.44
CA ILE A 264 15.57 -15.12 -2.04
C ILE A 264 16.67 -15.05 -0.98
N ARG A 265 17.86 -15.53 -1.33
CA ARG A 265 19.05 -15.29 -0.52
C ARG A 265 19.84 -14.16 -1.14
N ILE A 266 20.19 -13.19 -0.32
CA ILE A 266 21.01 -12.04 -0.67
C ILE A 266 22.33 -12.24 0.05
N GLU A 267 23.42 -12.20 -0.70
CA GLU A 267 24.77 -12.16 -0.15
C GLU A 267 25.35 -10.79 -0.46
N ALA A 268 25.90 -10.13 0.54
CA ALA A 268 26.61 -8.88 0.39
C ALA A 268 28.02 -9.00 0.99
N ARG A 269 29.01 -8.52 0.25
CA ARG A 269 30.40 -8.53 0.67
C ARG A 269 31.10 -7.24 0.29
N SER A 270 31.74 -6.60 1.25
CA SER A 270 32.73 -5.55 0.99
C SER A 270 34.11 -6.16 0.76
N ASN A 271 34.87 -5.64 -0.20
CA ASN A 271 36.30 -5.94 -0.33
C ASN A 271 37.16 -5.20 0.73
N TYR A 272 36.57 -4.32 1.53
CA TYR A 272 37.24 -3.59 2.60
C TYR A 272 37.12 -4.33 3.94
N PHE A 273 38.26 -4.71 4.51
CA PHE A 273 38.34 -5.61 5.66
C PHE A 273 37.75 -5.07 6.98
N LEU A 274 37.43 -3.78 7.07
CA LEU A 274 36.77 -3.19 8.25
C LEU A 274 35.25 -3.14 8.13
N ASP A 275 34.70 -3.34 6.92
CA ASP A 275 33.26 -3.40 6.67
C ASP A 275 32.75 -4.79 7.06
N THR A 276 32.67 -5.03 8.38
CA THR A 276 32.31 -6.33 8.99
C THR A 276 30.87 -6.37 9.49
N ALA A 277 30.07 -5.36 9.17
CA ALA A 277 28.70 -5.24 9.63
C ALA A 277 27.81 -4.69 8.49
N VAL A 278 27.36 -5.55 7.59
CA VAL A 278 26.27 -5.20 6.68
C VAL A 278 24.97 -5.24 7.47
N SER A 279 24.45 -4.07 7.84
CA SER A 279 23.07 -3.96 8.29
C SER A 279 22.18 -3.82 7.07
N ILE A 280 21.31 -4.79 6.82
CA ILE A 280 20.37 -4.76 5.70
C ILE A 280 19.01 -4.25 6.20
N PRO A 281 18.72 -2.93 6.18
CA PRO A 281 17.36 -2.46 6.24
C PRO A 281 16.71 -2.87 4.92
N ILE A 282 15.98 -3.99 4.96
CA ILE A 282 15.12 -4.33 3.84
C ILE A 282 13.90 -3.44 3.90
N ILE A 283 13.82 -2.53 2.95
CA ILE A 283 12.57 -1.87 2.59
C ILE A 283 12.01 -2.71 1.45
N VAL A 284 11.05 -3.58 1.74
CA VAL A 284 10.19 -4.16 0.70
C VAL A 284 9.01 -3.21 0.54
N MET A 285 8.79 -2.70 -0.67
CA MET A 285 7.58 -1.96 -1.06
C MET A 285 6.95 -2.61 -2.29
#